data_AF-A0A0P4VZ74-F1
#
_entry.id   AF-A0A0P4VZ74-F1
#
_cell.length_a   1.000
_cell.length_b   1.000
_cell.length_c   1.000
_cell.angle_alpha   90.00
_cell.angle_beta   90.00
_cell.angle_gamma   90.00
#
_symmetry.space_group_name_H-M   'P 1'
#
loop_
_entity.id
_entity.type
_entity.pdbx_description
1 polymer ?
#
loop_
_entity_poly.entity_id
_entity_poly.type
_entity_poly.pdbx_seq_one_letter_code
_entity_poly.pdbx_strand_id
1 'polypeptide(L)'
;MYKKHPAGCLTFCLRTVPRRWASQYSFVPKHEPCQDGMLSQVQEFLDTTKRLFVLTGAGISTESGIPDYRSEGVGLYATSDRRPIQYKQFVDSSKARQRYWARNYMGWPRFSSVIPNTAHTCLTAWERSGKLACVVTQNVDRLHHKARTSNVLELHGRYCLLLCLTVCN
;
A
#
# COMPACT_ATOMS: atom_id res chain seq x y z
N MET A 1 -5.35 21.00 38.30
CA MET A 1 -6.26 19.97 38.86
C MET A 1 -6.36 18.82 37.88
N TYR A 2 -5.74 17.68 38.21
CA TYR A 2 -5.82 16.45 37.45
C TYR A 2 -7.23 15.85 37.53
N LYS A 3 -7.82 15.49 36.39
CA LYS A 3 -8.85 14.45 36.33
C LYS A 3 -8.33 13.31 35.48
N LYS A 4 -8.00 12.19 36.15
CA LYS A 4 -7.80 10.88 35.53
C LYS A 4 -9.15 10.41 34.97
N HIS A 5 -9.21 10.11 33.68
CA HIS A 5 -10.25 9.24 33.12
C HIS A 5 -9.64 7.85 32.86
N PRO A 6 -10.26 6.77 33.36
CA PRO A 6 -9.79 5.41 33.11
C PRO A 6 -10.31 4.89 31.76
N ALA A 7 -9.53 4.01 31.14
CA ALA A 7 -9.87 3.18 29.98
C ALA A 7 -10.36 3.94 28.71
N GLY A 8 -9.41 4.37 27.88
CA GLY A 8 -9.68 4.83 26.52
C GLY A 8 -10.09 3.68 25.61
N CYS A 9 -11.39 3.39 25.57
CA CYS A 9 -12.03 2.56 24.57
C CYS A 9 -11.88 3.21 23.19
N LEU A 10 -11.12 2.59 22.28
CA LEU A 10 -11.05 2.98 20.87
C LEU A 10 -12.30 2.48 20.13
N THR A 11 -13.48 3.00 20.47
CA THR A 11 -14.67 2.81 19.65
C THR A 11 -14.71 3.92 18.61
N PHE A 12 -14.10 3.69 17.45
CA PHE A 12 -14.28 4.57 16.32
C PHE A 12 -15.70 4.41 15.75
N CYS A 13 -16.28 5.53 15.36
CA CYS A 13 -17.70 5.75 15.07
C CYS A 13 -18.19 4.86 13.89
N LEU A 14 -18.99 3.84 14.18
CA LEU A 14 -19.79 3.14 13.17
C LEU A 14 -21.02 3.99 12.83
N ARG A 15 -20.84 5.00 11.98
CA ARG A 15 -21.98 5.59 11.25
C ARG A 15 -22.39 4.62 10.14
N THR A 16 -23.65 4.24 10.15
CA THR A 16 -24.30 3.40 9.15
C THR A 16 -24.12 3.98 7.74
N VAL A 17 -23.28 3.32 6.92
CA VAL A 17 -23.09 3.69 5.51
C VAL A 17 -24.24 3.07 4.69
N PRO A 18 -24.96 3.84 3.87
CA PRO A 18 -26.06 3.33 3.06
C PRO A 18 -25.58 2.30 2.01
N ARG A 19 -26.41 1.27 1.77
CA ARG A 19 -26.20 0.16 0.81
C ARG A 19 -26.12 0.63 -0.65
N ARG A 20 -25.00 1.22 -1.07
CA ARG A 20 -24.64 1.37 -2.49
C ARG A 20 -23.26 0.77 -2.73
N TRP A 21 -23.26 -0.35 -3.44
CA TRP A 21 -22.14 -1.26 -3.63
C TRP A 21 -21.27 -0.89 -4.81
N ALA A 22 -20.80 0.36 -4.81
CA ALA A 22 -19.78 0.82 -5.71
C ALA A 22 -18.67 1.42 -4.86
N SER A 23 -17.46 0.86 -4.96
CA SER A 23 -16.29 1.52 -4.43
C SER A 23 -16.20 2.92 -5.04
N GLN A 24 -16.16 3.96 -4.20
CA GLN A 24 -15.87 5.33 -4.63
C GLN A 24 -14.44 5.47 -5.21
N TYR A 25 -13.60 4.45 -5.03
CA TYR A 25 -12.21 4.40 -5.49
C TYR A 25 -12.10 3.57 -6.78
N SER A 26 -11.48 4.15 -7.81
CA SER A 26 -11.41 3.55 -9.16
C SER A 26 -10.61 2.25 -9.26
N PHE A 27 -9.78 1.92 -8.27
CA PHE A 27 -8.86 0.77 -8.33
C PHE A 27 -9.10 -0.28 -7.23
N VAL A 28 -10.08 -0.07 -6.37
CA VAL A 28 -10.47 -1.06 -5.37
C VAL A 28 -11.44 -2.05 -6.04
N PRO A 29 -11.19 -3.37 -5.97
CA PRO A 29 -12.11 -4.36 -6.54
C PRO A 29 -13.47 -4.32 -5.85
N LYS A 30 -14.49 -4.86 -6.53
CA LYS A 30 -15.77 -5.13 -5.89
C LYS A 30 -15.56 -6.14 -4.76
N HIS A 31 -16.23 -5.92 -3.64
CA HIS A 31 -16.21 -6.82 -2.50
C HIS A 31 -17.57 -6.82 -1.80
N GLU A 32 -17.91 -7.94 -1.18
CA GLU A 32 -19.03 -8.00 -0.24
C GLU A 32 -18.68 -7.21 1.05
N PRO A 33 -19.62 -6.79 1.91
CA PRO A 33 -19.30 -6.10 3.14
C PRO A 33 -18.56 -7.07 4.04
N CYS A 34 -17.84 -6.50 5.00
CA CYS A 34 -17.30 -7.30 6.08
C CYS A 34 -18.45 -8.03 6.78
N GLN A 35 -18.32 -9.35 6.91
CA GLN A 35 -19.31 -10.17 7.61
C GLN A 35 -19.24 -9.92 9.12
N ASP A 36 -20.36 -10.06 9.81
CA ASP A 36 -20.44 -9.92 11.25
C ASP A 36 -19.47 -10.90 11.94
N GLY A 37 -18.74 -10.43 12.94
CA GLY A 37 -17.77 -11.23 13.70
C GLY A 37 -16.37 -11.35 13.08
N MET A 38 -16.17 -11.11 11.78
CA MET A 38 -14.82 -11.09 11.19
C MET A 38 -13.94 -9.98 11.81
N LEU A 39 -14.52 -8.79 12.03
CA LEU A 39 -13.81 -7.71 12.70
C LEU A 39 -13.42 -8.08 14.13
N SER A 40 -14.29 -8.79 14.86
CA SER A 40 -14.02 -9.25 16.22
C SER A 40 -12.85 -10.23 16.26
N GLN A 41 -12.78 -11.17 15.31
CA GLN A 41 -11.66 -12.13 15.21
C GLN A 41 -10.33 -11.42 14.91
N VAL A 42 -10.33 -10.47 13.99
CA VAL A 42 -9.14 -9.66 13.70
C VAL A 42 -8.75 -8.82 14.93
N GLN A 43 -9.72 -8.22 15.60
CA GLN A 43 -9.47 -7.42 16.81
C GLN A 43 -8.86 -8.28 17.93
N GLU A 44 -9.37 -9.48 18.17
CA GLU A 44 -8.83 -10.42 19.17
C GLU A 44 -7.40 -10.85 18.85
N PHE A 45 -7.11 -11.16 17.59
CA PHE A 45 -5.74 -11.44 17.13
C PHE A 45 -4.82 -10.24 17.37
N LEU A 46 -5.30 -9.03 17.04
CA LEU A 46 -4.54 -7.81 17.26
C LEU A 46 -4.30 -7.58 18.74
N ASP A 47 -5.29 -7.74 19.63
CA ASP A 47 -5.16 -7.47 21.06
C ASP A 47 -4.17 -8.42 21.74
N THR A 48 -4.22 -9.72 21.39
CA THR A 48 -3.34 -10.75 21.95
C THR A 48 -1.91 -10.69 21.41
N THR A 49 -1.69 -10.11 20.22
CA THR A 49 -0.36 -10.06 19.60
C THR A 49 0.45 -8.87 20.09
N LYS A 50 1.56 -9.10 20.80
CA LYS A 50 2.38 -7.99 21.34
C LYS A 50 3.19 -7.23 20.28
N ARG A 51 3.68 -7.93 19.26
CA ARG A 51 4.54 -7.36 18.20
C ARG A 51 4.17 -7.93 16.84
N LEU A 52 3.55 -7.11 16.00
CA LEU A 52 3.07 -7.50 14.68
C LEU A 52 4.19 -7.42 13.64
N PHE A 53 4.26 -8.43 12.78
CA PHE A 53 4.99 -8.39 11.52
C PHE A 53 3.96 -8.26 10.40
N VAL A 54 4.09 -7.25 9.53
CA VAL A 54 3.10 -6.98 8.48
C VAL A 54 3.75 -7.08 7.11
N LEU A 55 3.18 -7.93 6.24
CA LEU A 55 3.53 -8.00 4.82
C LEU A 55 2.46 -7.25 4.01
N THR A 56 2.86 -6.29 3.18
CA THR A 56 1.94 -5.55 2.31
C THR A 56 2.24 -5.74 0.83
N GLY A 57 1.20 -5.70 0.01
CA GLY A 57 1.28 -5.70 -1.45
C GLY A 57 0.45 -4.56 -2.06
N ALA A 58 0.30 -4.55 -3.39
CA ALA A 58 -0.26 -3.41 -4.11
C ALA A 58 -1.71 -3.07 -3.71
N GLY A 59 -2.46 -4.05 -3.20
CA GLY A 59 -3.82 -3.86 -2.69
C GLY A 59 -3.94 -2.75 -1.64
N ILE A 60 -2.94 -2.58 -0.76
CA ILE A 60 -2.96 -1.53 0.27
C ILE A 60 -2.97 -0.12 -0.32
N SER A 61 -2.50 0.06 -1.56
CA SER A 61 -2.36 1.36 -2.23
C SER A 61 -3.51 1.68 -3.19
N THR A 62 -4.48 0.78 -3.35
CA THR A 62 -5.63 0.96 -4.27
C THR A 62 -6.52 2.13 -3.86
N GLU A 63 -6.80 2.29 -2.57
CA GLU A 63 -7.53 3.44 -2.02
C GLU A 63 -6.75 4.76 -2.14
N SER A 64 -5.43 4.70 -2.34
CA SER A 64 -4.61 5.87 -2.67
C SER A 64 -4.66 6.25 -4.15
N GLY A 65 -5.36 5.48 -4.99
CA GLY A 65 -5.45 5.74 -6.43
C GLY A 65 -4.32 5.10 -7.24
N ILE A 66 -3.64 4.08 -6.72
CA ILE A 66 -2.65 3.27 -7.46
C ILE A 66 -3.30 1.93 -7.82
N PRO A 67 -3.39 1.54 -9.10
CA PRO A 67 -3.92 0.23 -9.47
C PRO A 67 -3.05 -0.89 -8.94
N ASP A 68 -3.68 -1.96 -8.48
CA ASP A 68 -2.97 -3.22 -8.27
C ASP A 68 -2.75 -3.95 -9.62
N TYR A 69 -2.13 -5.13 -9.54
CA TYR A 69 -1.84 -5.92 -10.74
C TYR A 69 -2.96 -6.89 -11.13
N ARG A 70 -3.68 -7.45 -10.15
CA ARG A 70 -4.42 -8.72 -10.33
C ARG A 70 -5.88 -8.68 -9.89
N SER A 71 -6.35 -7.60 -9.29
CA SER A 71 -7.75 -7.49 -8.89
C SER A 71 -8.68 -7.65 -10.10
N GLU A 72 -9.72 -8.44 -9.94
CA GLU A 72 -10.70 -8.67 -10.99
C GLU A 72 -11.39 -7.36 -11.39
N GLY A 73 -11.56 -7.13 -12.69
CA GLY A 73 -12.25 -5.97 -13.25
C GLY A 73 -11.53 -4.63 -13.14
N VAL A 74 -10.51 -4.49 -12.28
CA VAL A 74 -9.81 -3.20 -12.05
C VAL A 74 -8.28 -3.28 -12.10
N GLY A 75 -7.70 -4.46 -11.87
CA GLY A 75 -6.26 -4.67 -11.85
C GLY A 75 -5.63 -4.55 -13.24
N LEU A 76 -4.35 -4.16 -13.31
CA LEU A 76 -3.66 -3.90 -14.57
C LEU A 76 -3.66 -5.10 -15.53
N TYR A 77 -3.58 -6.34 -15.03
CA TYR A 77 -3.58 -7.54 -15.88
C TYR A 77 -4.98 -7.94 -16.35
N ALA A 78 -6.03 -7.51 -15.66
CA ALA A 78 -7.42 -7.74 -16.03
C ALA A 78 -7.96 -6.67 -17.00
N THR A 79 -7.44 -5.44 -16.91
CA THR A 79 -7.95 -4.27 -17.67
C THR A 79 -7.03 -3.84 -18.82
N SER A 80 -5.88 -4.49 -18.99
CA SER A 80 -4.88 -4.11 -19.99
C SER A 80 -3.97 -5.27 -20.39
N ASP A 81 -3.50 -5.25 -21.64
CA ASP A 81 -2.40 -6.11 -22.13
C ASP A 81 -1.01 -5.60 -21.72
N ARG A 82 -0.94 -4.49 -20.96
CA ARG A 82 0.32 -3.98 -20.43
C ARG A 82 0.93 -5.02 -19.49
N ARG A 83 2.17 -5.41 -19.79
CA ARG A 83 2.99 -6.28 -18.94
C ARG A 83 4.26 -5.56 -18.49
N PRO A 84 4.81 -5.93 -17.32
CA PRO A 84 6.10 -5.40 -16.87
C PRO A 84 7.19 -5.67 -17.91
N ILE A 85 8.14 -4.74 -18.03
CA ILE A 85 9.35 -5.02 -18.79
C ILE A 85 10.14 -6.12 -18.06
N GLN A 86 10.70 -7.08 -18.80
CA GLN A 86 11.60 -8.07 -18.21
C GLN A 86 13.01 -7.48 -18.07
N TYR A 87 13.73 -7.87 -17.02
CA TYR A 87 15.09 -7.37 -16.75
C TYR A 87 16.02 -7.55 -17.96
N LYS A 88 16.06 -8.75 -18.54
CA LYS A 88 16.87 -9.05 -19.73
C LYS A 88 16.55 -8.12 -20.91
N GLN A 89 15.26 -7.87 -21.16
CA GLN A 89 14.83 -6.94 -22.21
C GLN A 89 15.31 -5.50 -21.93
N PHE A 90 15.29 -5.06 -20.68
CA PHE A 90 15.78 -3.75 -20.29
C PHE A 90 17.30 -3.63 -20.48
N VAL A 91 18.08 -4.64 -20.10
CA VAL A 91 19.55 -4.63 -20.23
C VAL A 91 20.00 -4.75 -21.68
N ASP A 92 19.34 -5.61 -22.47
CA ASP A 92 19.83 -5.96 -23.80
C ASP A 92 19.38 -4.96 -24.90
N SER A 93 18.41 -4.08 -24.63
CA SER A 93 17.83 -3.21 -25.65
C SER A 93 17.77 -1.73 -25.25
N SER A 94 18.57 -0.89 -25.92
CA SER A 94 18.52 0.57 -25.76
C SER A 94 17.13 1.14 -26.08
N LYS A 95 16.47 0.64 -27.13
CA LYS A 95 15.10 1.04 -27.49
C LYS A 95 14.08 0.68 -26.40
N ALA A 96 14.23 -0.48 -25.76
CA ALA A 96 13.38 -0.86 -24.63
C ALA A 96 13.59 0.06 -23.42
N ARG A 97 14.84 0.43 -23.11
CA ARG A 97 15.14 1.42 -22.05
C ARG A 97 14.54 2.78 -22.35
N GLN A 98 14.69 3.30 -23.56
CA GLN A 98 14.09 4.58 -23.96
C GLN A 98 12.57 4.55 -23.78
N ARG A 99 11.89 3.49 -24.24
CA ARG A 99 10.44 3.34 -24.06
C ARG A 99 10.04 3.22 -22.59
N TYR A 100 10.83 2.50 -21.79
CA TYR A 100 10.60 2.39 -20.34
C TYR A 100 10.72 3.77 -19.67
N TRP A 101 11.83 4.48 -19.90
CA TRP A 101 12.08 5.77 -19.28
C TRP A 101 11.11 6.85 -19.74
N ALA A 102 10.74 6.89 -21.03
CA ALA A 102 9.75 7.85 -21.52
C ALA A 102 8.39 7.68 -20.80
N ARG A 103 7.93 6.43 -20.60
CA ARG A 103 6.69 6.17 -19.85
C ARG A 103 6.81 6.55 -18.38
N ASN A 104 7.93 6.22 -17.73
CA ASN A 104 8.17 6.59 -16.33
C ASN A 104 8.21 8.10 -16.15
N TYR A 105 8.92 8.82 -17.04
CA TYR A 105 9.01 10.28 -17.01
C TYR A 105 7.64 10.94 -17.15
N MET A 106 6.82 10.52 -18.12
CA MET A 106 5.46 11.06 -18.28
C MET A 106 4.53 10.72 -17.12
N GLY A 107 4.68 9.53 -16.51
CA GLY A 107 3.87 9.10 -15.37
C GLY A 107 4.31 9.69 -14.02
N TRP A 108 5.54 10.20 -13.94
CA TRP A 108 6.19 10.58 -12.69
C TRP A 108 5.42 11.66 -11.90
N PRO A 109 4.96 12.78 -12.49
CA PRO A 109 4.29 13.83 -11.71
C PRO A 109 3.05 13.29 -10.97
N ARG A 110 2.21 12.51 -11.67
CA ARG A 110 1.02 11.89 -11.07
C ARG A 110 1.37 10.83 -10.03
N PHE A 111 2.33 9.96 -10.31
CA PHE A 111 2.68 8.87 -9.40
C PHE A 111 3.34 9.40 -8.13
N SER A 112 4.25 10.38 -8.28
CA SER A 112 4.97 10.97 -7.15
C SER A 112 4.08 11.81 -6.23
N SER A 113 2.97 12.36 -6.73
CA SER A 113 2.01 13.14 -5.94
C SER A 113 1.02 12.30 -5.12
N VAL A 114 0.98 10.96 -5.29
CA VAL A 114 0.06 10.10 -4.53
C VAL A 114 0.38 10.16 -3.03
N ILE A 115 -0.67 10.24 -2.22
CA ILE A 115 -0.59 10.31 -0.76
C ILE A 115 -1.02 8.99 -0.08
N PRO A 116 -0.52 8.70 1.13
CA PRO A 116 -0.94 7.51 1.87
C PRO A 116 -2.41 7.57 2.26
N ASN A 117 -3.06 6.41 2.35
CA ASN A 117 -4.42 6.25 2.87
C ASN A 117 -4.44 5.82 4.35
N THR A 118 -5.63 5.57 4.88
CA THR A 118 -5.87 5.18 6.28
C THR A 118 -5.13 3.91 6.70
N ALA A 119 -4.98 2.92 5.81
CA ALA A 119 -4.26 1.69 6.15
C ALA A 119 -2.78 1.98 6.45
N HIS A 120 -2.14 2.85 5.65
CA HIS A 120 -0.76 3.26 5.88
C HIS A 120 -0.59 4.03 7.18
N THR A 121 -1.49 5.00 7.46
CA THR A 121 -1.42 5.80 8.69
C THR A 121 -1.72 4.97 9.94
N CYS A 122 -2.59 3.97 9.84
CA CYS A 122 -2.85 3.01 10.91
C CYS A 122 -1.58 2.21 11.27
N LEU A 123 -0.86 1.69 10.27
CA LEU A 123 0.42 1.01 10.50
C LEU A 123 1.47 1.93 11.14
N THR A 124 1.55 3.20 10.72
CA THR A 124 2.41 4.18 11.38
C THR A 124 2.01 4.38 12.85
N ALA A 125 0.71 4.45 13.17
CA ALA A 125 0.24 4.59 14.54
C ALA A 125 0.60 3.36 15.39
N TRP A 126 0.49 2.15 14.83
CA TRP A 126 0.90 0.92 15.50
C TRP A 126 2.41 0.81 15.72
N GLU A 127 3.23 1.33 14.79
CA GLU A 127 4.68 1.44 15.02
C GLU A 127 4.97 2.37 16.20
N ARG A 128 4.34 3.55 16.22
CA ARG A 128 4.56 4.55 17.28
C ARG A 128 4.11 4.07 18.66
N SER A 129 3.11 3.20 18.73
CA SER A 129 2.68 2.59 19.99
C SER A 129 3.49 1.35 20.40
N GLY A 130 4.48 0.95 19.59
CA GLY A 130 5.30 -0.25 19.83
C GLY A 130 4.62 -1.57 19.47
N LYS A 131 3.42 -1.53 18.88
CA LYS A 131 2.63 -2.70 18.47
C LYS A 131 3.16 -3.34 17.19
N LEU A 132 3.70 -2.55 16.28
CA LEU A 132 4.25 -3.01 15.01
C LEU A 132 5.77 -3.19 15.12
N ALA A 133 6.25 -4.39 14.84
CA ALA A 133 7.67 -4.69 14.78
C ALA A 133 8.30 -4.13 13.50
N CYS A 134 7.72 -4.41 12.34
CA CYS A 134 8.16 -3.88 11.04
C CYS A 134 7.09 -4.09 9.97
N VAL A 135 7.21 -3.34 8.88
CA VAL A 135 6.50 -3.59 7.62
C VAL A 135 7.49 -4.14 6.60
N VAL A 136 7.15 -5.27 5.99
CA VAL A 136 7.79 -5.74 4.75
C VAL A 136 6.83 -5.42 3.62
N THR A 137 7.27 -4.69 2.60
CA THR A 137 6.42 -4.30 1.47
C THR A 137 6.98 -4.78 0.15
N GLN A 138 6.10 -5.31 -0.69
CA GLN A 138 6.37 -5.58 -2.10
C GLN A 138 6.21 -4.32 -2.97
N ASN A 139 5.65 -3.25 -2.41
CA ASN A 139 5.36 -2.05 -3.17
C ASN A 139 6.60 -1.18 -3.32
N VAL A 140 6.71 -0.54 -4.47
CA VAL A 140 7.79 0.40 -4.79
C VAL A 140 7.35 1.86 -4.65
N ASP A 141 6.12 2.14 -4.17
CA ASP A 141 5.44 3.44 -4.21
C ASP A 141 5.85 4.46 -3.13
N ARG A 142 6.61 4.02 -2.11
CA ARG A 142 7.03 4.80 -0.93
C ARG A 142 5.88 5.31 -0.05
N LEU A 143 4.66 4.79 -0.15
CA LEU A 143 3.52 5.29 0.64
C LEU A 143 3.67 5.04 2.15
N HIS A 144 4.28 3.92 2.57
CA HIS A 144 4.62 3.69 3.99
C HIS A 144 5.56 4.77 4.55
N HIS A 145 6.58 5.16 3.77
CA HIS A 145 7.52 6.20 4.17
C HIS A 145 6.86 7.58 4.18
N LYS A 146 6.00 7.88 3.20
CA LYS A 146 5.20 9.11 3.17
C LYS A 146 4.24 9.18 4.36
N ALA A 147 3.73 8.04 4.85
CA ALA A 147 2.94 7.97 6.08
C ALA A 147 3.77 8.14 7.36
N ARG A 148 5.11 8.11 7.24
CA ARG A 148 6.10 8.19 8.32
C ARG A 148 6.23 6.91 9.15
N THR A 149 5.96 5.74 8.54
CA THR A 149 6.43 4.45 9.07
C THR A 149 7.93 4.33 8.83
N SER A 150 8.68 4.00 9.87
CA SER A 150 10.15 4.06 9.87
C SER A 150 10.79 2.70 9.59
N ASN A 151 10.28 1.64 10.22
CA ASN A 151 10.81 0.28 10.09
C ASN A 151 10.13 -0.45 8.93
N VAL A 152 10.52 -0.06 7.71
CA VAL A 152 10.00 -0.58 6.46
C VAL A 152 11.10 -1.25 5.65
N LEU A 153 10.91 -2.52 5.28
CA LEU A 153 11.75 -3.26 4.36
C LEU A 153 11.10 -3.31 2.98
N GLU A 154 11.76 -2.74 1.97
CA GLU A 154 11.28 -2.64 0.59
C GLU A 154 11.82 -3.80 -0.27
N LEU A 155 11.05 -4.88 -0.42
CA LEU A 155 11.51 -6.12 -1.09
C LEU A 155 11.88 -5.92 -2.57
N HIS A 156 11.16 -5.04 -3.26
CA HIS A 156 11.36 -4.77 -4.69
C HIS A 156 12.06 -3.42 -4.94
N GLY A 157 12.70 -2.87 -3.91
CA GLY A 157 13.29 -1.54 -3.95
C GLY A 157 12.24 -0.42 -3.97
N ARG A 158 12.63 0.72 -4.54
CA ARG A 158 11.79 1.93 -4.57
C ARG A 158 11.89 2.65 -5.90
N TYR A 159 10.75 3.15 -6.38
CA TYR A 159 10.64 3.79 -7.70
C TYR A 159 11.49 5.05 -7.87
N CYS A 160 11.87 5.70 -6.76
CA CYS A 160 12.64 6.94 -6.75
C CYS A 160 14.17 6.74 -6.68
N LEU A 161 14.64 5.49 -6.62
CA LEU A 161 16.07 5.17 -6.59
C LEU A 161 16.51 4.63 -7.95
N LEU A 162 17.56 5.25 -8.49
CA LEU A 162 18.19 4.82 -9.73
C LEU A 162 19.54 4.19 -9.43
N LEU A 163 19.85 3.09 -10.10
CA LEU A 163 21.12 2.39 -9.99
C LEU A 163 21.79 2.33 -11.38
N CYS A 164 23.09 2.59 -11.42
CA CYS A 164 23.90 2.41 -12.63
C CYS A 164 24.22 0.92 -12.80
N LEU A 165 24.04 0.39 -14.01
CA LEU A 165 24.29 -1.04 -14.30
C LEU A 165 25.74 -1.33 -14.75
N THR A 166 26.50 -0.31 -15.13
CA THR A 166 27.79 -0.44 -15.83
C THR A 166 29.01 -0.19 -14.93
N VAL A 167 28.84 -0.27 -13.60
CA VAL A 167 29.81 0.05 -12.53
C VAL A 167 29.56 1.43 -11.92
N CYS A 168 29.04 1.40 -10.69
CA CYS A 168 29.20 2.35 -9.57
C CYS A 168 28.41 1.74 -8.39
N ASN A 169 29.02 0.86 -7.61
CA ASN A 169 28.51 0.45 -6.29
C ASN A 169 29.63 0.64 -5.26
#